data_AF-A0A2N2LZN4-F1
#
_entry.id   AF-A0A2N2LZN4-F1
#
_cell.length_a   1.000
_cell.length_b   1.000
_cell.length_c   1.000
_cell.angle_alpha   90.00
_cell.angle_beta   90.00
_cell.angle_gamma   90.00
#
_symmetry.space_group_name_H-M   'P 1'
#
loop_
_entity.id
_entity.type
_entity.pdbx_description
1 polymer ?
#
loop_
_entity_poly.entity_id
_entity_poly.type
_entity_poly.pdbx_seq_one_letter_code
_entity_poly.pdbx_strand_id
1 'polypeptide(L)'
;MQNEDVLARIHMDAVLSNFEILTREDAEAFSIAKGWNGSIFFMVGIKGPRATLEMKHGDIRVGPGKAGKPDIILFFPTARILNNLFTGAGSGFPIPLKAKEWRPS
;
A
#
# COMPACT_ATOMS: atom_id res chain seq x y z
N MET A 1 -15.01 7.74 20.18
CA MET A 1 -14.87 8.08 18.76
C MET A 1 -13.47 7.64 18.34
N GLN A 2 -13.34 6.58 17.54
CA GLN A 2 -12.02 6.22 16.99
C GLN A 2 -11.56 7.35 16.07
N ASN A 3 -10.31 7.78 16.21
CA ASN A 3 -9.73 8.77 15.33
C ASN A 3 -9.29 8.04 14.05
N GLU A 4 -10.11 8.11 13.01
CA GLU A 4 -9.90 7.43 11.73
C GLU A 4 -8.52 7.73 11.11
N ASP A 5 -8.02 8.97 11.25
CA ASP A 5 -6.72 9.37 10.72
C ASP A 5 -5.57 8.70 11.49
N VAL A 6 -5.72 8.51 12.80
CA VAL A 6 -4.75 7.77 13.62
C VAL A 6 -4.76 6.29 13.24
N LEU A 7 -5.93 5.69 13.09
CA LEU A 7 -6.05 4.29 12.68
C LEU A 7 -5.47 4.05 11.28
N ALA A 8 -5.71 4.98 10.36
CA ALA A 8 -5.13 4.92 9.02
C ALA A 8 -3.59 4.97 9.04
N ARG A 9 -2.99 5.77 9.95
CA ARG A 9 -1.52 5.74 10.16
C ARG A 9 -1.04 4.40 10.68
N ILE A 10 -1.76 3.79 11.62
CA ILE A 10 -1.40 2.47 12.14
C ILE A 10 -1.42 1.42 11.02
N HIS A 11 -2.46 1.41 10.19
CA HIS A 11 -2.51 0.49 9.05
C HIS A 11 -1.38 0.75 8.03
N MET A 12 -1.10 2.01 7.72
CA MET A 12 -0.08 2.38 6.74
C MET A 12 1.36 2.15 7.23
N ASP A 13 1.65 2.47 8.49
CA ASP A 13 3.02 2.48 9.01
C ASP A 13 3.36 1.17 9.75
N ALA A 14 2.42 0.60 10.50
CA ALA A 14 2.67 -0.61 11.30
C ALA A 14 2.25 -1.89 10.57
N VAL A 15 1.07 -1.92 9.95
CA VAL A 15 0.58 -3.15 9.30
C VAL A 15 1.30 -3.44 7.99
N LEU A 16 1.45 -2.45 7.11
CA LEU A 16 2.17 -2.68 5.84
C LEU A 16 3.63 -3.07 6.06
N SER A 17 4.33 -2.44 7.01
CA SER A 17 5.72 -2.77 7.31
C SER A 17 5.93 -4.23 7.74
N ASN A 18 4.90 -4.89 8.29
CA ASN A 18 4.98 -6.32 8.61
C ASN A 18 5.16 -7.20 7.36
N PHE A 19 4.86 -6.71 6.15
CA PHE A 19 5.06 -7.47 4.91
C PHE A 19 6.55 -7.71 4.63
N GLU A 20 7.44 -6.81 5.07
CA GLU A 20 8.89 -7.03 4.97
C GLU A 20 9.34 -8.24 5.78
N ILE A 21 8.73 -8.45 6.94
CA ILE A 21 9.02 -9.59 7.81
C ILE A 21 8.32 -10.83 7.25
N LEU A 22 7.03 -10.72 6.91
CA LEU A 22 6.24 -11.83 6.43
C LEU A 22 6.87 -12.50 5.19
N THR A 23 7.36 -11.72 4.23
CA THR A 23 8.01 -12.29 3.03
C THR A 23 9.39 -12.88 3.28
N ARG A 24 10.03 -12.57 4.41
CA ARG A 24 11.30 -13.21 4.81
C ARG A 24 11.08 -14.50 5.56
N GLU A 25 10.04 -14.54 6.39
CA GLU A 25 9.79 -15.65 7.33
C GLU A 25 8.81 -16.70 6.78
N ASP A 26 7.99 -16.35 5.78
CA ASP A 26 6.98 -17.23 5.19
C ASP A 26 7.22 -17.47 3.69
N ALA A 27 7.43 -18.73 3.32
CA ALA A 27 7.76 -19.12 1.95
C ALA A 27 6.59 -18.95 0.96
N GLU A 28 5.35 -19.08 1.43
CA GLU A 28 4.17 -18.86 0.60
C GLU A 28 4.00 -17.37 0.29
N ALA A 29 4.13 -16.52 1.32
CA ALA A 29 4.11 -15.06 1.16
C ALA A 29 5.24 -14.58 0.23
N PHE A 30 6.46 -15.12 0.37
CA PHE A 30 7.56 -14.84 -0.55
C PHE A 30 7.21 -15.24 -1.99
N SER A 31 6.62 -16.43 -2.17
CA SER A 31 6.21 -16.94 -3.49
C SER A 31 5.16 -16.05 -4.15
N ILE A 32 4.15 -15.62 -3.38
CA ILE A 32 3.13 -14.66 -3.83
C ILE A 32 3.80 -13.34 -4.23
N ALA A 33 4.69 -12.80 -3.38
CA ALA A 33 5.38 -11.54 -3.65
C ALA A 33 6.31 -11.61 -4.86
N LYS A 34 6.90 -12.77 -5.15
CA LYS A 34 7.74 -13.00 -6.33
C LYS A 34 6.96 -12.96 -7.64
N GLY A 35 5.64 -13.15 -7.58
CA GLY A 35 4.76 -13.11 -8.75
C GLY A 35 4.64 -11.73 -9.41
N TRP A 36 5.06 -10.65 -8.75
CA TRP A 36 4.98 -9.30 -9.29
C TRP A 36 6.15 -8.42 -8.84
N ASN A 37 6.73 -7.67 -9.78
CA ASN A 37 7.71 -6.62 -9.51
C ASN A 37 7.06 -5.27 -9.80
N GLY A 38 7.15 -4.35 -8.85
CA GLY A 38 6.59 -3.02 -9.00
C GLY A 38 6.38 -2.33 -7.66
N SER A 39 5.62 -1.25 -7.69
CA SER A 39 5.43 -0.38 -6.54
C SER A 39 4.01 0.18 -6.47
N ILE A 40 3.49 0.24 -5.25
CA ILE A 40 2.16 0.77 -4.93
C ILE A 40 2.33 1.96 -4.00
N PHE A 41 1.90 3.13 -4.44
CA PHE A 41 1.83 4.33 -3.61
C PHE A 41 0.43 4.53 -3.05
N PHE A 42 0.30 4.43 -1.74
CA PHE A 42 -0.93 4.65 -1.00
C PHE A 42 -1.03 6.12 -0.59
N MET A 43 -2.18 6.74 -0.83
CA MET A 43 -2.40 8.14 -0.51
C MET A 43 -3.78 8.35 0.09
N VAL A 44 -3.83 8.85 1.34
CA VAL A 44 -5.09 9.16 2.04
C VAL A 44 -5.34 10.66 2.03
N GLY A 45 -6.41 11.09 1.35
CA GLY A 45 -6.80 12.51 1.25
C GLY A 45 -5.68 13.43 0.72
N ILE A 46 -5.86 14.74 0.90
CA ILE A 46 -4.87 15.74 0.44
C ILE A 46 -3.70 15.88 1.42
N LYS A 47 -3.90 15.64 2.71
CA LYS A 47 -2.88 15.83 3.77
C LYS A 47 -2.66 14.60 4.65
N GLY A 48 -3.33 13.49 4.36
CA GLY A 48 -3.29 12.30 5.21
C GLY A 48 -2.04 11.43 5.00
N PRO A 49 -2.05 10.25 5.60
CA PRO A 49 -0.95 9.28 5.53
C PRO A 49 -0.61 8.87 4.09
N ARG A 50 0.67 8.55 3.90
CA ARG A 50 1.26 8.18 2.61
C ARG A 50 2.36 7.15 2.83
N ALA A 51 2.33 6.06 2.09
CA ALA A 51 3.44 5.12 2.04
C ALA A 51 3.58 4.53 0.64
N THR A 52 4.80 4.07 0.34
CA THR A 52 5.08 3.27 -0.84
C THR A 52 5.44 1.87 -0.37
N LEU A 53 4.80 0.88 -0.98
CA LEU A 53 5.19 -0.52 -0.91
C LEU A 53 5.90 -0.87 -2.22
N GLU A 54 7.14 -1.32 -2.16
CA GLU A 54 7.93 -1.77 -3.30
C GLU A 54 8.13 -3.29 -3.21
N MET A 55 7.91 -3.98 -4.33
CA MET A 55 8.05 -5.42 -4.46
C MET A 55 9.08 -5.73 -5.53
N LYS A 56 10.08 -6.57 -5.20
CA LYS A 56 11.10 -7.00 -6.15
C LYS A 56 11.63 -8.39 -5.82
N HIS A 57 11.44 -9.32 -6.74
CA HIS A 57 11.94 -10.70 -6.65
C HIS A 57 11.52 -11.45 -5.37
N GLY A 58 10.36 -11.12 -4.80
CA GLY A 58 9.86 -11.69 -3.55
C GLY A 58 10.17 -10.85 -2.31
N ASP A 59 11.12 -9.91 -2.39
CA ASP A 59 11.37 -8.95 -1.31
C ASP A 59 10.35 -7.82 -1.34
N ILE A 60 9.89 -7.42 -0.15
CA ILE A 60 9.05 -6.24 0.06
C ILE A 60 9.83 -5.18 0.86
N ARG A 61 9.65 -3.91 0.48
CA ARG A 61 10.05 -2.74 1.27
C ARG A 61 8.89 -1.77 1.41
N VAL A 62 8.71 -1.22 2.61
CA VAL A 62 7.68 -0.23 2.90
C VAL A 62 8.34 1.03 3.44
N GLY A 63 8.03 2.17 2.82
CA GLY A 63 8.61 3.45 3.20
C GLY A 63 7.58 4.57 3.23
N PRO A 64 7.80 5.61 4.05
CA PRO A 64 6.90 6.75 4.12
C PRO A 64 6.95 7.58 2.82
N GLY A 65 5.82 8.18 2.47
CA GLY A 65 5.73 9.07 1.31
C GLY A 65 5.83 8.34 -0.03
N LYS A 66 6.15 9.12 -1.08
CA LYS A 66 6.25 8.63 -2.46
C LYS A 66 7.70 8.30 -2.79
N ALA A 67 7.99 7.06 -3.13
CA ALA A 67 9.28 6.66 -3.68
C ALA A 67 9.25 6.72 -5.22
N GLY A 68 10.28 7.33 -5.82
CA GLY A 68 10.48 7.36 -7.27
C GLY A 68 9.21 7.67 -8.10
N LYS A 69 8.95 6.80 -9.09
CA LYS A 69 7.73 6.79 -9.90
C LYS A 69 6.99 5.48 -9.58
N PRO A 70 5.92 5.51 -8.76
CA PRO A 70 5.19 4.31 -8.44
C PRO A 70 4.49 3.75 -9.69
N ASP A 71 4.28 2.44 -9.76
CA ASP A 71 3.54 1.81 -10.87
C ASP A 71 2.03 1.95 -10.70
N ILE A 72 1.58 1.85 -9.45
CA ILE A 72 0.18 1.98 -9.05
C ILE A 72 0.08 3.08 -7.98
N ILE A 73 -0.93 3.94 -8.10
CA ILE A 73 -1.31 4.85 -7.03
C ILE A 73 -2.72 4.46 -6.56
N LEU A 74 -2.86 4.12 -5.28
CA LEU A 74 -4.14 3.87 -4.65
C LEU A 74 -4.53 5.10 -3.82
N PHE A 75 -5.48 5.88 -4.33
CA PHE A 75 -5.99 7.05 -3.65
C PHE A 75 -7.22 6.70 -2.82
N PHE A 76 -7.15 7.01 -1.52
CA PHE A 76 -8.22 6.85 -0.55
C PHE A 76 -8.76 8.24 -0.19
N PRO A 77 -9.95 8.65 -0.67
CA PRO A 77 -10.48 9.99 -0.42
C PRO A 77 -10.60 10.34 1.07
N THR A 78 -10.84 9.34 1.93
CA THR A 78 -10.92 9.50 3.39
C THR A 78 -10.22 8.35 4.10
N ALA A 79 -9.73 8.59 5.32
CA ALA A 79 -9.12 7.57 6.17
C ALA A 79 -10.06 6.38 6.42
N ARG A 80 -11.37 6.63 6.55
CA ARG A 80 -12.39 5.58 6.71
C ARG A 80 -12.38 4.56 5.57
N ILE A 81 -12.14 4.97 4.32
CA ILE A 81 -12.08 4.05 3.17
C ILE A 81 -10.88 3.11 3.31
N LEU A 82 -9.73 3.63 3.72
CA LEU A 82 -8.55 2.81 4.00
C LEU A 82 -8.82 1.85 5.15
N ASN A 83 -9.36 2.34 6.26
CA ASN A 83 -9.63 1.52 7.45
C ASN A 83 -10.63 0.40 7.14
N ASN A 84 -11.68 0.68 6.36
CA ASN A 84 -12.63 -0.34 5.92
C ASN A 84 -11.97 -1.43 5.07
N LEU A 85 -11.03 -1.06 4.19
CA LEU A 85 -10.27 -2.03 3.39
C LEU A 85 -9.42 -2.93 4.28
N PHE A 86 -8.66 -2.35 5.22
CA PHE A 86 -7.76 -3.11 6.09
C PHE A 86 -8.49 -3.96 7.15
N THR A 87 -9.70 -3.57 7.54
CA THR A 87 -10.53 -4.32 8.51
C THR A 87 -11.51 -5.30 7.86
N GLY A 88 -11.67 -5.25 6.54
CA GLY A 88 -12.69 -6.03 5.82
C GLY A 88 -14.13 -5.55 6.06
N ALA A 89 -14.32 -4.36 6.64
CA ALA A 89 -15.62 -3.89 7.13
C ALA A 89 -16.53 -3.21 6.09
N GLY A 90 -16.13 -3.03 4.82
CA GLY A 90 -17.06 -2.47 3.84
C GLY A 90 -16.56 -2.09 2.45
N SER A 91 -17.52 -1.63 1.64
CA SER A 91 -17.52 -1.39 0.19
C SER A 91 -16.91 -0.05 -0.26
N GLY A 92 -15.71 0.27 0.25
CA GLY A 92 -14.95 1.44 -0.20
C GLY A 92 -13.73 1.00 -1.00
N PHE A 93 -13.76 1.13 -2.33
CA PHE A 93 -12.58 0.85 -3.15
C PHE A 93 -11.69 2.09 -3.25
N PRO A 94 -10.35 1.95 -3.17
CA PRO A 94 -9.46 3.04 -3.54
C PRO A 94 -9.70 3.41 -5.00
N ILE A 95 -9.51 4.69 -5.32
CA ILE A 95 -9.49 5.17 -6.70
C ILE A 95 -8.09 4.88 -7.25
N PRO A 96 -7.94 3.97 -8.24
CA PRO A 96 -6.65 3.75 -8.87
C PRO A 96 -6.33 4.97 -9.73
N LEU A 97 -5.21 5.62 -9.45
CA LEU A 97 -4.70 6.71 -10.29
C LEU A 97 -3.59 6.15 -11.18
N LYS A 98 -3.70 6.39 -12.49
CA LYS A 98 -2.71 5.96 -13.48
C LYS A 98 -1.38 6.65 -13.19
N ALA A 99 -0.36 5.90 -12.81
CA ALA A 99 1.00 6.43 -12.69
C ALA A 99 1.72 6.46 -14.06
N LYS A 100 1.06 7.01 -15.09
CA LYS A 100 1.49 7.09 -16.50
C LYS A 100 1.74 5.75 -17.23
N GLU A 101 1.68 5.84 -18.55
CA GLU A 101 1.57 4.78 -19.56
C GLU A 101 2.68 3.72 -19.55
N TRP A 102 2.26 2.46 -19.57
CA TRP A 102 3.02 1.34 -20.13
C TRP A 102 3.58 1.75 -21.50
N ARG A 103 4.91 1.71 -21.64
CA ARG A 103 5.60 1.74 -22.94
C ARG A 103 6.24 0.38 -23.14
N PRO A 104 5.81 -0.41 -24.14
CA PRO A 104 6.58 -1.58 -24.53
C PRO A 104 7.91 -1.10 -25.11
N SER A 105 9.00 -1.68 -24.61
CA SER A 105 10.28 -1.72 -25.31
C SER A 105 10.20 -2.70 -26.48
#